data_AF-A0A1F8UFU0-F1
#
_entry.id   AF-A0A1F8UFU0-F1
#
_cell.length_a   1.000
_cell.length_b   1.000
_cell.length_c   1.000
_cell.angle_alpha   90.00
_cell.angle_beta   90.00
_cell.angle_gamma   90.00
#
_symmetry.space_group_name_H-M   'P 1'
#
loop_
_entity.id
_entity.type
_entity.pdbx_description
1 polymer ?
#
loop_
_entity_poly.entity_id
_entity_poly.type
_entity_poly.pdbx_seq_one_letter_code
_entity_poly.pdbx_strand_id
1 'polypeptide(L)'
;MVGDVGILGGYFDDAGINIQKDDYALPMSPVTRAVLELVRDEGPDMLINIHGHEYDPCILPVPYIPDAAKKELLMFYNRFYATLKKNGYTGREFDVLGSGGLDGEEIPSFDLDSMLYHTGAGTCFTFESPHGCSDMRKQDHTVYEKNPYNYDDILKIYHLLIEDAADFLL
;
A
#
# COMPACT_ATOMS: atom_id res chain seq x y z
N MET A 1 -16.34 -10.78 13.96
CA MET A 1 -15.61 -11.21 15.17
C MET A 1 -16.49 -11.00 16.40
N VAL A 2 -16.47 -11.90 17.39
CA VAL A 2 -17.14 -11.72 18.69
C VAL A 2 -16.05 -11.39 19.71
N GLY A 3 -15.98 -10.15 20.20
CA GLY A 3 -15.00 -9.69 21.19
C GLY A 3 -14.87 -8.16 21.29
N ASP A 4 -14.38 -7.69 22.44
CA ASP A 4 -14.19 -6.27 22.80
C ASP A 4 -12.86 -5.74 22.22
N VAL A 5 -12.84 -5.44 20.91
CA VAL A 5 -11.73 -4.70 20.30
C VAL A 5 -12.12 -3.23 20.26
N GLY A 6 -11.42 -2.39 21.05
CA GLY A 6 -11.80 -0.99 21.25
C GLY A 6 -11.86 -0.16 19.97
N ILE A 7 -10.99 -0.45 18.99
CA ILE A 7 -10.98 0.14 17.64
C ILE A 7 -10.50 -0.95 16.67
N LEU A 8 -11.31 -1.29 15.65
CA LEU A 8 -10.98 -2.32 14.64
C LEU A 8 -9.99 -1.84 13.56
N GLY A 9 -9.53 -0.58 13.66
CA GLY A 9 -8.76 0.10 12.61
C GLY A 9 -9.60 0.31 11.34
N GLY A 10 -9.00 0.92 10.30
CA GLY A 10 -9.63 1.09 8.99
C GLY A 10 -9.49 -0.12 8.06
N TYR A 11 -8.96 -1.23 8.57
CA TYR A 11 -8.51 -2.37 7.76
C TYR A 11 -9.63 -3.37 7.43
N PHE A 12 -10.73 -3.32 8.18
CA PHE A 12 -11.87 -4.23 8.04
C PHE A 12 -13.16 -3.46 7.77
N ASP A 13 -14.08 -4.07 7.04
CA ASP A 13 -15.44 -3.54 6.85
C ASP A 13 -16.36 -3.81 8.06
N ASP A 14 -17.62 -3.38 7.97
CA ASP A 14 -18.65 -3.57 9.01
C ASP A 14 -18.96 -5.04 9.32
N ALA A 15 -18.62 -5.97 8.41
CA ALA A 15 -18.75 -7.41 8.63
C ALA A 15 -17.48 -8.02 9.26
N GLY A 16 -16.42 -7.23 9.45
CA GLY A 16 -15.13 -7.67 9.95
C GLY A 16 -14.30 -8.39 8.89
N ILE A 17 -14.51 -8.10 7.61
CA ILE A 17 -13.72 -8.63 6.49
C ILE A 17 -12.58 -7.67 6.19
N ASN A 18 -11.36 -8.21 6.17
CA ASN A 18 -10.17 -7.49 5.70
C ASN A 18 -10.20 -7.46 4.17
N ILE A 19 -10.45 -6.28 3.60
CA ILE A 19 -10.55 -6.11 2.14
C ILE A 19 -9.25 -6.47 1.41
N GLN A 20 -8.10 -6.39 2.09
CA GLN A 20 -6.78 -6.71 1.53
C GLN A 20 -6.55 -8.21 1.35
N LYS A 21 -7.41 -9.05 1.96
CA LYS A 21 -7.35 -10.51 1.97
C LYS A 21 -8.74 -11.14 1.84
N ASP A 22 -9.66 -10.48 1.14
CA ASP A 22 -10.99 -11.04 0.89
C ASP A 22 -10.91 -12.25 -0.08
N ASP A 23 -12.00 -13.02 -0.22
CA ASP A 23 -12.08 -14.22 -1.05
C ASP A 23 -11.91 -13.89 -2.56
N TYR A 24 -12.27 -12.67 -2.97
CA TYR A 24 -12.30 -12.11 -4.33
C TYR A 24 -13.05 -12.93 -5.41
N ALA A 25 -13.40 -14.19 -5.15
CA ALA A 25 -14.24 -15.02 -5.99
C ALA A 25 -15.70 -14.88 -5.55
N LEU A 26 -16.19 -15.73 -4.63
CA LEU A 26 -17.53 -15.63 -4.04
C LEU A 26 -17.63 -16.47 -2.75
N PRO A 27 -18.26 -15.95 -1.67
CA PRO A 27 -18.80 -14.60 -1.55
C PRO A 27 -17.71 -13.57 -1.20
N MET A 28 -17.68 -12.44 -1.91
CA MET A 28 -16.88 -11.26 -1.53
C MET A 28 -17.70 -10.29 -0.68
N SER A 29 -17.03 -9.49 0.13
CA SER A 29 -17.64 -8.36 0.84
C SER A 29 -18.34 -7.41 -0.14
N PRO A 30 -19.48 -6.79 0.24
CA PRO A 30 -20.05 -5.67 -0.49
C PRO A 30 -19.08 -4.52 -0.73
N VAL A 31 -18.14 -4.27 0.20
CA VAL A 31 -17.12 -3.21 0.08
C VAL A 31 -16.09 -3.58 -0.98
N THR A 32 -15.52 -4.79 -0.91
CA THR A 32 -14.60 -5.29 -1.93
C THR A 32 -15.24 -5.25 -3.31
N ARG A 33 -16.49 -5.72 -3.43
CA ARG A 33 -17.24 -5.66 -4.68
C ARG A 33 -17.35 -4.24 -5.22
N ALA A 34 -17.75 -3.29 -4.39
CA ALA A 34 -17.93 -1.90 -4.80
C ALA A 34 -16.62 -1.27 -5.30
N VAL A 35 -15.49 -1.57 -4.66
CA VAL A 35 -14.18 -1.08 -5.10
C VAL A 35 -13.78 -1.69 -6.45
N LEU A 36 -13.96 -3.01 -6.63
CA LEU A 36 -13.65 -3.67 -7.90
C LEU A 36 -14.56 -3.17 -9.04
N GLU A 37 -15.84 -2.94 -8.76
CA GLU A 37 -16.78 -2.34 -9.73
C GLU A 37 -16.33 -0.92 -10.11
N LEU A 38 -15.94 -0.10 -9.14
CA LEU A 38 -15.43 1.25 -9.41
C LEU A 38 -14.18 1.23 -10.29
N VAL A 39 -13.21 0.36 -9.99
CA VAL A 39 -11.99 0.23 -10.80
C VAL A 39 -12.28 -0.24 -12.22
N ARG A 40 -13.19 -1.19 -12.37
CA ARG A 40 -13.60 -1.66 -13.70
C ARG A 40 -14.27 -0.54 -14.51
N ASP A 41 -15.09 0.27 -13.86
CA ASP A 41 -15.91 1.28 -14.51
C ASP A 41 -15.08 2.54 -14.85
N GLU A 42 -14.12 2.92 -14.01
CA GLU A 42 -13.27 4.12 -14.19
C GLU A 42 -11.94 3.83 -14.92
N GLY A 43 -11.39 2.62 -14.80
CA GLY A 43 -10.12 2.21 -15.43
C GLY A 43 -8.93 3.13 -15.13
N PRO A 44 -8.55 3.34 -13.85
CA PRO A 44 -7.57 4.36 -13.49
C PRO A 44 -6.15 4.03 -13.97
N ASP A 45 -5.46 5.00 -14.57
CA ASP A 45 -4.05 4.86 -14.98
C ASP A 45 -3.10 4.62 -13.79
N MET A 46 -3.45 5.14 -12.62
CA MET A 46 -2.77 4.86 -11.34
C MET A 46 -3.79 4.73 -10.20
N LEU A 47 -3.60 3.73 -9.35
CA LEU A 47 -4.38 3.53 -8.14
C LEU A 47 -3.45 3.40 -6.93
N ILE A 48 -3.64 4.29 -5.96
CA ILE A 48 -2.85 4.30 -4.73
C ILE A 48 -3.74 3.88 -3.56
N ASN A 49 -3.44 2.72 -2.99
CA ASN A 49 -4.12 2.18 -1.81
C ASN A 49 -3.37 2.66 -0.56
N ILE A 50 -3.96 3.58 0.21
CA ILE A 50 -3.24 4.29 1.28
C ILE A 50 -3.48 3.64 2.65
N HIS A 51 -2.38 3.28 3.31
CA HIS A 51 -2.33 2.60 4.60
C HIS A 51 -1.50 3.39 5.61
N GLY A 52 -1.64 3.03 6.89
CA GLY A 52 -0.93 3.65 8.00
C GLY A 52 -0.25 2.61 8.89
N HIS A 53 1.04 2.79 9.16
CA HIS A 53 1.88 1.93 9.99
C HIS A 53 2.93 2.75 10.76
N GLU A 54 3.72 2.12 11.63
CA GLU A 54 4.59 2.83 12.57
C GLU A 54 5.97 3.25 12.01
N TYR A 55 6.34 2.80 10.80
CA TYR A 55 7.68 2.97 10.20
C TYR A 55 7.73 4.12 9.18
N ASP A 56 8.91 4.32 8.57
CA ASP A 56 9.13 5.21 7.43
C ASP A 56 8.19 4.92 6.25
N PRO A 57 7.79 5.96 5.49
CA PRO A 57 6.88 5.81 4.37
C PRO A 57 7.45 4.84 3.33
N CYS A 58 6.60 4.01 2.75
CA CYS A 58 7.02 3.05 1.73
C CYS A 58 5.94 2.69 0.73
N ILE A 59 6.40 2.21 -0.42
CA ILE A 59 5.57 1.63 -1.47
C ILE A 59 5.83 0.13 -1.42
N LEU A 60 4.77 -0.64 -1.26
CA LEU A 60 4.88 -2.09 -1.20
C LEU A 60 4.99 -2.69 -2.61
N PRO A 61 5.77 -3.76 -2.78
CA PRO A 61 5.76 -4.54 -4.00
C PRO A 61 4.39 -5.20 -4.21
N VAL A 62 3.92 -5.22 -5.46
CA VAL A 62 2.66 -5.91 -5.82
C VAL A 62 2.98 -7.28 -6.42
N PRO A 63 2.48 -8.38 -5.83
CA PRO A 63 2.65 -9.72 -6.39
C PRO A 63 1.68 -9.97 -7.57
N TYR A 64 1.89 -11.05 -8.31
CA TYR A 64 0.98 -11.52 -9.38
C TYR A 64 0.65 -10.53 -10.52
N ILE A 65 1.45 -9.48 -10.70
CA ILE A 65 1.37 -8.58 -11.86
C ILE A 65 2.51 -8.87 -12.86
N PRO A 66 2.34 -8.55 -14.16
CA PRO A 66 3.38 -8.73 -15.17
C PRO A 66 4.65 -7.90 -14.89
N ASP A 67 5.81 -8.39 -15.36
CA ASP A 67 7.09 -7.68 -15.21
C ASP A 67 7.08 -6.26 -15.78
N ALA A 68 6.30 -6.01 -16.84
CA ALA A 68 6.13 -4.67 -17.40
C ALA A 68 5.53 -3.71 -16.36
N ALA A 69 4.47 -4.12 -15.67
CA ALA A 69 3.84 -3.34 -14.61
C ALA A 69 4.77 -3.18 -13.40
N LYS A 70 5.53 -4.21 -13.02
CA LYS A 70 6.55 -4.09 -11.96
C LYS A 70 7.64 -3.07 -12.31
N LYS A 71 8.06 -3.01 -13.57
CA LYS A 71 9.06 -2.03 -14.05
C LYS A 71 8.51 -0.61 -14.01
N GLU A 72 7.25 -0.41 -14.39
CA GLU A 72 6.58 0.88 -14.28
C GLU A 72 6.46 1.33 -12.83
N LEU A 73 6.03 0.43 -11.94
CA LEU A 73 6.02 0.67 -10.49
C LEU A 73 7.43 1.02 -9.98
N LEU A 74 8.47 0.32 -10.42
CA LEU A 74 9.85 0.64 -10.06
C LEU A 74 10.29 2.02 -10.55
N MET A 75 9.82 2.48 -11.71
CA MET A 75 10.11 3.84 -12.19
C MET A 75 9.48 4.89 -11.28
N PHE A 76 8.20 4.72 -10.95
CA PHE A 76 7.50 5.61 -10.01
C PHE A 76 8.15 5.56 -8.61
N TYR A 77 8.43 4.36 -8.11
CA TYR A 77 9.12 4.10 -6.86
C TYR A 77 10.43 4.89 -6.75
N ASN A 78 11.31 4.76 -7.74
CA ASN A 78 12.60 5.46 -7.72
C ASN A 78 12.43 6.99 -7.75
N ARG A 79 11.44 7.49 -8.51
CA ARG A 79 11.11 8.91 -8.55
C ARG A 79 10.66 9.40 -7.16
N PHE A 80 9.68 8.74 -6.57
CA PHE A 80 9.10 9.15 -5.30
C PHE A 80 10.14 9.14 -4.16
N TYR A 81 11.00 8.13 -4.10
CA TYR A 81 12.08 8.08 -3.10
C TYR A 81 13.12 9.16 -3.30
N ALA A 82 13.42 9.54 -4.55
CA ALA A 82 14.27 10.70 -4.82
C ALA A 82 13.60 12.01 -4.33
N THR A 83 12.28 12.14 -4.48
CA THR A 83 11.50 13.28 -3.96
C THR A 83 11.50 13.31 -2.44
N LEU A 84 11.27 12.19 -1.75
CA LEU A 84 11.35 12.11 -0.29
C LEU A 84 12.72 12.59 0.20
N LYS A 85 13.80 12.04 -0.37
CA LYS A 85 15.17 12.41 -0.03
C LYS A 85 15.46 13.88 -0.26
N LYS A 86 14.99 14.45 -1.38
CA LYS A 86 15.13 15.88 -1.69
C LYS A 86 14.44 16.78 -0.65
N ASN A 87 13.37 16.29 -0.03
CA ASN A 87 12.62 17.01 1.00
C ASN A 87 13.06 16.66 2.44
N GLY A 88 14.15 15.90 2.61
CA GLY A 88 14.70 15.58 3.92
C GLY A 88 14.01 14.41 4.64
N TYR A 89 13.20 13.62 3.93
CA TYR A 89 12.55 12.43 4.46
C TYR A 89 13.31 11.15 4.08
N THR A 90 13.20 10.14 4.93
CA THR A 90 13.62 8.77 4.62
C THR A 90 12.43 7.97 4.08
N GLY A 91 12.70 6.81 3.51
CA GLY A 91 11.69 5.85 3.06
C GLY A 91 12.21 4.44 3.28
N ARG A 92 11.30 3.50 3.55
CA ARG A 92 11.67 2.10 3.76
C ARG A 92 11.69 1.34 2.44
N GLU A 93 12.89 1.01 1.96
CA GLU A 93 13.04 0.42 0.64
C GLU A 93 12.69 -1.09 0.55
N PHE A 94 12.19 -1.52 -0.62
CA PHE A 94 11.79 -2.90 -0.92
C PHE A 94 12.25 -3.30 -2.33
N ASP A 95 12.47 -4.61 -2.55
CA ASP A 95 12.68 -5.15 -3.89
C ASP A 95 11.34 -5.26 -4.64
N VAL A 96 11.04 -4.24 -5.45
CA VAL A 96 9.82 -4.17 -6.27
C VAL A 96 9.77 -5.27 -7.34
N LEU A 97 10.92 -5.69 -7.88
CA LEU A 97 10.98 -6.69 -8.96
C LEU A 97 10.90 -8.12 -8.43
N GLY A 98 11.45 -8.37 -7.23
CA GLY A 98 11.48 -9.67 -6.56
C GLY A 98 10.15 -10.16 -6.00
N SER A 99 9.05 -9.41 -6.18
CA SER A 99 7.73 -9.67 -5.59
C SER A 99 7.00 -10.96 -6.04
N GLY A 100 7.64 -11.81 -6.84
CA GLY A 100 7.05 -13.07 -7.33
C GLY A 100 7.34 -14.29 -6.46
N GLY A 101 8.24 -14.17 -5.48
CA GLY A 101 8.87 -15.31 -4.82
C GLY A 101 9.85 -16.04 -5.77
N LEU A 102 10.96 -16.54 -5.26
CA LEU A 102 11.85 -17.42 -6.02
C LEU A 102 11.35 -18.88 -5.94
N ASP A 103 11.79 -19.72 -6.87
CA ASP A 103 11.54 -21.17 -6.81
C ASP A 103 12.02 -21.74 -5.47
N GLY A 104 11.09 -22.30 -4.69
CA GLY A 104 11.36 -22.88 -3.36
C GLY A 104 11.17 -21.92 -2.18
N GLU A 105 10.80 -20.66 -2.43
CA GLU A 105 10.41 -19.70 -1.39
C GLU A 105 8.90 -19.66 -1.17
N GLU A 106 8.48 -19.08 -0.04
CA GLU A 106 7.06 -18.83 0.22
C GLU A 106 6.50 -17.87 -0.82
N ILE A 107 5.52 -18.33 -1.57
CA ILE A 107 4.86 -17.53 -2.60
C ILE A 107 4.07 -16.42 -1.87
N PRO A 108 4.24 -15.14 -2.24
CA PRO A 108 3.50 -14.06 -1.62
C PRO A 108 2.00 -14.29 -1.80
N SER A 109 1.20 -14.03 -0.77
CA SER A 109 -0.26 -14.18 -0.87
C SER A 109 -0.86 -13.20 -1.88
N PHE A 110 -1.87 -13.64 -2.65
CA PHE A 110 -2.65 -12.76 -3.51
C PHE A 110 -3.40 -11.72 -2.66
N ASP A 111 -3.41 -10.46 -3.08
CA ASP A 111 -3.97 -9.34 -2.32
C ASP A 111 -4.86 -8.42 -3.16
N LEU A 112 -5.38 -7.37 -2.55
CA LEU A 112 -6.31 -6.45 -3.19
C LEU A 112 -5.63 -5.74 -4.35
N ASP A 113 -4.40 -5.25 -4.20
CA ASP A 113 -3.70 -4.54 -5.27
C ASP A 113 -3.45 -5.45 -6.48
N SER A 114 -3.14 -6.73 -6.23
CA SER A 114 -3.11 -7.76 -7.28
C SER A 114 -4.46 -7.84 -7.99
N MET A 115 -5.57 -7.91 -7.24
CA MET A 115 -6.93 -7.97 -7.82
C MET A 115 -7.30 -6.69 -8.58
N LEU A 116 -6.98 -5.51 -8.06
CA LEU A 116 -7.29 -4.22 -8.66
C LEU A 116 -6.58 -4.06 -10.00
N TYR A 117 -5.31 -4.48 -10.10
CA TYR A 117 -4.60 -4.56 -11.37
C TYR A 117 -5.34 -5.44 -12.38
N HIS A 118 -5.69 -6.68 -12.00
CA HIS A 118 -6.42 -7.61 -12.89
C HIS A 118 -7.85 -7.16 -13.22
N THR A 119 -8.40 -6.22 -12.45
CA THR A 119 -9.74 -5.67 -12.67
C THR A 119 -9.74 -4.50 -13.67
N GLY A 120 -8.66 -3.71 -13.72
CA GLY A 120 -8.55 -2.60 -14.68
C GLY A 120 -7.66 -1.44 -14.27
N ALA A 121 -7.03 -1.47 -13.09
CA ALA A 121 -6.09 -0.43 -12.69
C ALA A 121 -4.75 -0.57 -13.46
N GLY A 122 -4.13 0.57 -13.80
CA GLY A 122 -2.77 0.65 -14.35
C GLY A 122 -1.71 0.44 -13.27
N THR A 123 -0.90 1.46 -12.98
CA THR A 123 0.07 1.38 -11.87
C THR A 123 -0.68 1.35 -10.53
N CYS A 124 -0.79 0.17 -9.92
CA CYS A 124 -1.51 -0.05 -8.66
C CYS A 124 -0.54 -0.47 -7.56
N PHE A 125 -0.65 0.10 -6.36
CA PHE A 125 0.19 -0.28 -5.21
C PHE A 125 -0.38 0.21 -3.88
N THR A 126 0.06 -0.44 -2.80
CA THR A 126 -0.13 0.05 -1.43
C THR A 126 0.98 1.03 -1.08
N PHE A 127 0.58 2.23 -0.65
CA PHE A 127 1.44 3.18 0.05
C PHE A 127 1.19 3.09 1.55
N GLU A 128 2.25 2.76 2.28
CA GLU A 128 2.29 2.63 3.73
C GLU A 128 2.92 3.91 4.30
N SER A 129 2.18 4.67 5.11
CA SER A 129 2.64 5.90 5.74
C SER A 129 2.85 5.75 7.25
N PRO A 130 3.80 6.49 7.86
CA PRO A 130 3.78 6.75 9.30
C PRO A 130 2.39 7.24 9.74
N HIS A 131 1.77 6.55 10.71
CA HIS A 131 0.46 6.95 11.23
C HIS A 131 0.54 7.97 12.37
N GLY A 132 1.74 8.26 12.89
CA GLY A 132 1.98 9.31 13.90
C GLY A 132 1.40 9.05 15.30
N CYS A 133 0.75 7.92 15.53
CA CYS A 133 0.12 7.59 16.83
C CYS A 133 0.94 6.61 17.69
N SER A 134 2.06 6.09 17.18
CA SER A 134 2.92 5.18 17.93
C SER A 134 4.38 5.27 17.50
N ASP A 135 5.28 5.00 18.46
CA ASP A 135 6.72 4.89 18.21
C ASP A 135 7.05 3.64 17.41
N MET A 136 8.19 3.65 16.73
CA MET A 136 8.65 2.50 15.95
C MET A 136 8.96 1.30 16.84
N ARG A 137 8.37 0.15 16.50
CA ARG A 137 8.44 -1.09 17.29
C ARG A 137 9.15 -2.20 16.55
N LYS A 138 9.85 -3.05 17.31
CA LYS A 138 10.37 -4.33 16.81
C LYS A 138 9.22 -5.34 16.69
N GLN A 139 9.51 -6.49 16.09
CA GLN A 139 8.56 -7.60 15.98
C GLN A 139 8.06 -8.12 17.34
N ASP A 140 8.84 -7.97 18.42
CA ASP A 140 8.44 -8.28 19.80
C ASP A 140 7.64 -7.15 20.49
N HIS A 141 7.19 -6.16 19.71
CA HIS A 141 6.47 -4.95 20.14
C HIS A 141 7.25 -4.00 21.05
N THR A 142 8.54 -4.22 21.29
CA THR A 142 9.37 -3.26 22.04
C THR A 142 9.65 -2.02 21.20
N VAL A 143 9.53 -0.83 21.81
CA VAL A 143 9.91 0.43 21.16
C VAL A 143 11.42 0.46 21.00
N TYR A 144 11.90 0.73 19.79
CA TYR A 144 13.33 0.91 19.55
C TYR A 144 13.70 2.33 19.14
N GLU A 145 12.74 3.09 18.60
CA GLU A 145 12.97 4.46 18.17
C GLU A 145 11.68 5.27 18.21
N LYS A 146 11.79 6.54 18.58
CA LYS A 146 10.65 7.46 18.58
C LYS A 146 10.23 7.72 17.14
N ASN A 147 8.93 7.74 16.86
CA ASN A 147 8.47 8.11 15.52
C ASN A 147 8.91 9.55 15.20
N PRO A 148 9.68 9.78 14.12
CA PRO A 148 10.22 11.10 13.81
C PRO A 148 9.21 12.00 13.11
N TYR A 149 8.08 11.46 12.64
CA TYR A 149 7.10 12.17 11.82
C TYR A 149 6.00 12.80 12.68
N ASN A 150 5.85 14.11 12.56
CA ASN A 150 4.68 14.81 13.10
C ASN A 150 3.57 14.91 12.04
N TYR A 151 2.44 15.53 12.41
CA TYR A 151 1.31 15.72 11.49
C TYR A 151 1.69 16.47 10.20
N ASP A 152 2.48 17.53 10.29
CA ASP A 152 2.89 18.34 9.14
C ASP A 152 3.83 17.53 8.22
N ASP A 153 4.69 16.69 8.78
CA ASP A 153 5.53 15.78 8.00
C ASP A 153 4.70 14.77 7.22
N ILE A 154 3.73 14.13 7.88
CA ILE A 154 2.83 13.15 7.25
C ILE A 154 2.03 13.83 6.15
N LEU A 155 1.42 14.99 6.42
CA LEU A 155 0.67 15.75 5.42
C LEU A 155 1.56 16.14 4.23
N LYS A 156 2.81 16.54 4.48
CA LYS A 156 3.75 16.88 3.41
C LYS A 156 4.10 15.65 2.56
N ILE A 157 4.33 14.50 3.17
CA ILE A 157 4.60 13.24 2.46
C ILE A 157 3.44 12.86 1.54
N TYR A 158 2.19 13.00 1.99
CA TYR A 158 1.01 12.74 1.15
C TYR A 158 0.91 13.70 -0.02
N HIS A 159 1.18 14.99 0.19
CA HIS A 159 1.22 15.94 -0.93
C HIS A 159 2.33 15.58 -1.93
N LEU A 160 3.52 15.22 -1.46
CA LEU A 160 4.61 14.79 -2.35
C LEU A 160 4.23 13.54 -3.15
N LEU A 161 3.55 12.58 -2.53
CA LEU A 161 3.07 11.35 -3.20
C LEU A 161 2.08 11.69 -4.32
N ILE A 162 1.08 12.52 -4.03
CA ILE A 162 0.04 12.91 -4.99
C ILE A 162 0.64 13.77 -6.12
N GLU A 163 1.53 14.72 -5.80
CA GLU A 163 2.24 15.54 -6.78
C GLU A 163 3.10 14.68 -7.71
N ASP A 164 3.89 13.75 -7.16
CA ASP A 164 4.70 12.84 -7.98
C ASP A 164 3.86 11.89 -8.82
N ALA A 165 2.74 11.41 -8.30
CA ALA A 165 1.81 10.56 -9.05
C ALA A 165 1.24 11.31 -10.26
N ALA A 166 0.78 12.55 -10.05
CA ALA A 166 0.28 13.39 -11.13
C ALA A 166 1.38 13.69 -12.17
N ASP A 167 2.57 14.08 -11.72
CA ASP A 167 3.72 14.35 -12.60
C ASP A 167 4.22 13.11 -13.36
N PHE A 168 4.05 11.91 -12.81
CA PHE A 168 4.45 10.67 -13.46
C PHE A 168 3.52 10.30 -14.63
N LEU A 169 2.25 10.72 -14.56
CA LEU A 169 1.23 10.42 -15.57
C LEU A 169 1.14 11.45 -16.70
N LEU A 170 1.72 12.65 -16.54
CA LEU A 170 1.65 13.78 -17.48
C LEU A 170 2.93 13.94 -18.32
#